data_AF-X0RZ84-F1
#
_entry.id   AF-X0RZ84-F1
#
_cell.length_a   1.000
_cell.length_b   1.000
_cell.length_c   1.000
_cell.angle_alpha   90.00
_cell.angle_beta   90.00
_cell.angle_gamma   90.00
#
_symmetry.space_group_name_H-M   'P 1'
#
loop_
_entity.id
_entity.type
_entity.pdbx_description
1 polymer ?
#
loop_
_entity_poly.entity_id
_entity_poly.type
_entity_poly.pdbx_seq_one_letter_code
_entity_poly.pdbx_strand_id
1 'polypeptide(L)'
;CYDNNFPEIAMIHKLHDVDMILSAHASRTGLWPQVLTPEFCADLIKREQLKCEKLYRGTAHSYNIYIFSTNTVGSATEGIEGVVSNHAGTVFGVDPRGEIILRTKATDKFIEEIHTVELKASKRRFNHHPTRNRDYMRLKALLDKAFSEAGY
;
A
#
# COMPACT_ATOMS: atom_id res chain seq x y z
N CYS A 1 4.69 5.31 3.05
CA CYS A 1 5.62 4.32 2.42
C CYS A 1 5.81 3.09 3.32
N TYR A 2 6.66 3.17 4.35
CA TYR A 2 6.98 2.02 5.20
C TYR A 2 5.82 1.64 6.14
N ASP A 3 5.01 2.61 6.54
CA ASP A 3 3.83 2.43 7.41
C ASP A 3 2.82 1.41 6.87
N ASN A 4 2.79 1.22 5.55
CA ASN A 4 1.89 0.28 4.89
C ASN A 4 2.16 -1.17 5.27
N ASN A 5 3.37 -1.50 5.72
CA ASN A 5 3.72 -2.86 6.16
C ASN A 5 3.14 -3.19 7.54
N PHE A 6 2.56 -2.22 8.25
CA PHE A 6 2.01 -2.39 9.60
C PHE A 6 0.48 -2.36 9.54
N PRO A 7 -0.20 -3.52 9.61
CA PRO A 7 -1.67 -3.57 9.57
C PRO A 7 -2.32 -2.78 10.72
N GLU A 8 -1.61 -2.56 11.83
CA GLU A 8 -2.03 -1.72 12.95
C GLU A 8 -2.30 -0.28 12.53
N ILE A 9 -1.53 0.26 11.58
CA ILE A 9 -1.75 1.62 11.08
C ILE A 9 -3.09 1.70 10.35
N ALA A 10 -3.41 0.73 9.50
CA ALA A 10 -4.71 0.68 8.82
C ALA A 10 -5.87 0.49 9.81
N MET A 11 -5.66 -0.30 10.87
CA MET A 11 -6.62 -0.45 11.96
C MET A 11 -6.88 0.88 12.67
N ILE A 12 -5.84 1.65 13.02
CA ILE A 12 -5.96 2.97 13.66
C ILE A 12 -6.78 3.90 12.77
N HIS A 13 -6.44 4.00 11.48
CA HIS A 13 -7.21 4.82 10.53
C HIS A 13 -8.69 4.43 10.53
N LYS A 14 -8.98 3.12 10.57
CA LYS A 14 -10.36 2.65 10.63
C LYS A 14 -11.08 3.03 11.93
N LEU A 15 -10.39 3.05 13.07
CA LEU A 15 -10.97 3.51 14.35
C LEU A 15 -11.30 5.00 14.34
N HIS A 16 -10.69 5.77 13.43
CA HIS A 16 -10.99 7.18 13.17
C HIS A 16 -11.93 7.38 11.97
N ASP A 17 -12.71 6.36 11.60
CA ASP A 17 -13.72 6.40 10.54
C ASP A 17 -13.22 6.83 9.15
N VAL A 18 -11.94 6.60 8.87
CA VAL A 18 -11.35 6.90 7.56
C VAL A 18 -12.01 6.08 6.44
N ASP A 19 -12.34 6.75 5.33
CA ASP A 19 -12.90 6.13 4.13
C ASP A 19 -11.85 5.54 3.19
N MET A 20 -10.65 6.13 3.20
CA MET A 20 -9.59 5.85 2.26
C MET A 20 -8.21 6.08 2.87
N ILE A 21 -7.27 5.18 2.58
CA ILE A 21 -5.85 5.37 2.86
C ILE A 21 -5.13 5.72 1.55
N LEU A 22 -4.36 6.80 1.58
CA LEU A 22 -3.46 7.21 0.51
C LEU A 22 -2.02 6.90 0.93
N SER A 23 -1.41 5.97 0.22
CA SER A 23 -0.11 5.39 0.52
C SER A 23 0.91 5.89 -0.49
N ALA A 24 1.56 7.03 -0.20
CA ALA A 24 2.67 7.50 -1.01
C ALA A 24 3.93 6.67 -0.74
N HIS A 25 4.61 6.25 -1.81
CA HIS A 25 5.85 5.49 -1.78
C HIS A 25 6.98 6.17 -2.55
N ALA A 26 8.17 5.92 -2.04
CA ALA A 26 9.43 6.03 -2.75
C ALA A 26 10.16 4.70 -2.52
N SER A 27 9.51 3.57 -2.83
CA SER A 27 10.10 2.26 -2.64
C SER A 27 11.08 1.94 -3.76
N ARG A 28 12.17 1.31 -3.37
CA ARG A 28 13.20 0.75 -4.24
C ARG A 28 13.47 -0.65 -3.72
N THR A 29 13.61 -1.62 -4.61
CA THR A 29 13.90 -3.00 -4.22
C THR A 29 14.97 -3.58 -5.13
N GLY A 30 15.80 -4.44 -4.56
CA GLY A 30 16.84 -5.18 -5.29
C GLY A 30 18.02 -4.34 -5.75
N LEU A 31 18.89 -5.02 -6.49
CA LEU A 31 20.03 -4.43 -7.20
C LEU A 31 19.59 -3.99 -8.59
N TRP A 32 20.02 -2.79 -8.98
CA TRP A 32 19.67 -2.20 -10.25
C TRP A 32 20.83 -2.35 -11.24
N PRO A 33 20.59 -2.91 -12.43
CA PRO A 33 21.62 -2.95 -13.45
C PRO A 33 21.90 -1.54 -13.98
N GLN A 34 23.11 -1.34 -14.51
CA GLN A 34 23.49 -0.09 -15.18
C GLN A 34 22.64 0.17 -16.43
N VAL A 35 22.24 -0.91 -17.12
CA VAL A 35 21.36 -0.86 -18.29
C VAL A 35 20.07 -1.61 -17.97
N LEU A 36 18.95 -0.91 -18.08
CA LEU A 36 17.62 -1.48 -17.83
C LEU A 36 17.14 -2.21 -19.08
N THR A 37 16.88 -3.51 -18.97
CA THR A 37 16.24 -4.27 -20.05
C THR A 37 14.71 -4.21 -19.93
N PRO A 38 13.98 -4.34 -21.05
CA PRO A 38 12.52 -4.47 -21.04
C PRO A 38 11.98 -5.51 -20.08
N GLU A 39 12.62 -6.68 -20.04
CA GLU A 39 12.21 -7.80 -19.20
C GLU A 39 12.40 -7.49 -17.71
N PHE A 40 13.51 -6.82 -17.37
CA PHE A 40 13.78 -6.38 -16.00
C PHE A 40 12.73 -5.36 -15.54
N CYS A 41 12.42 -4.36 -16.38
CA CYS A 41 11.40 -3.36 -16.08
C CYS A 41 10.04 -4.02 -15.82
N ALA A 42 9.61 -4.89 -16.73
CA ALA A 42 8.32 -5.58 -16.63
C ALA A 42 8.24 -6.49 -15.40
N ASP A 43 9.30 -7.22 -15.08
CA ASP A 43 9.36 -8.10 -13.90
C ASP A 43 9.33 -7.29 -12.60
N LEU A 44 10.08 -6.18 -12.52
CA LEU A 44 10.11 -5.36 -11.33
C LEU A 44 8.75 -4.68 -11.05
N ILE A 45 8.09 -4.15 -12.09
CA ILE A 45 6.72 -3.62 -11.97
C ILE A 45 5.78 -4.72 -11.45
N LYS A 46 5.83 -5.94 -12.01
CA LYS A 46 5.00 -7.06 -11.56
C LYS A 46 5.25 -7.41 -10.10
N ARG A 47 6.51 -7.43 -9.65
CA ARG A 47 6.86 -7.72 -8.24
C ARG A 47 6.30 -6.67 -7.29
N GLU A 48 6.43 -5.38 -7.61
CA GLU A 48 5.85 -4.30 -6.81
C GLU A 48 4.31 -4.39 -6.78
N GLN A 49 3.67 -4.69 -7.91
CA GLN A 49 2.22 -4.92 -7.97
C GLN A 49 1.78 -6.12 -7.11
N LEU A 50 2.49 -7.24 -7.17
CA LEU A 50 2.19 -8.43 -6.37
C LEU A 50 2.34 -8.18 -4.87
N LYS A 51 3.35 -7.39 -4.48
CA LYS A 51 3.53 -6.95 -3.08
C LYS A 51 2.34 -6.10 -2.64
N CYS A 52 1.98 -5.08 -3.41
CA CYS A 52 0.81 -4.23 -3.14
C CYS A 52 -0.46 -5.05 -3.06
N GLU A 53 -0.63 -6.03 -3.96
CA GLU A 53 -1.79 -6.89 -4.00
C GLU A 53 -1.96 -7.72 -2.72
N LYS A 54 -0.89 -8.41 -2.31
CA LYS A 54 -0.90 -9.24 -1.09
C LYS A 54 -1.25 -8.42 0.15
N LEU A 55 -0.71 -7.20 0.24
CA LEU A 55 -0.86 -6.34 1.41
C LEU A 55 -2.22 -5.63 1.45
N TYR A 56 -2.60 -5.00 0.34
CA TYR A 56 -3.72 -4.07 0.34
C TYR A 56 -5.07 -4.74 0.18
N ARG A 57 -5.18 -5.86 -0.54
CA ARG A 57 -6.49 -6.53 -0.70
C ARG A 57 -7.06 -7.00 0.63
N GLY A 58 -6.24 -7.67 1.44
CA GLY A 58 -6.65 -8.12 2.77
C GLY A 58 -6.97 -6.96 3.69
N THR A 59 -6.11 -5.95 3.73
CA THR A 59 -6.28 -4.76 4.56
C THR A 59 -7.57 -3.98 4.20
N ALA A 60 -7.80 -3.73 2.91
CA ALA A 60 -8.98 -3.05 2.41
C ALA A 60 -10.26 -3.81 2.78
N HIS A 61 -10.24 -5.13 2.62
CA HIS A 61 -11.35 -6.01 2.99
C HIS A 61 -11.62 -6.02 4.50
N SER A 62 -10.59 -6.23 5.32
CA SER A 62 -10.72 -6.34 6.78
C SER A 62 -11.25 -5.06 7.41
N TYR A 63 -10.81 -3.91 6.91
CA TYR A 63 -11.18 -2.62 7.46
C TYR A 63 -12.30 -1.92 6.68
N ASN A 64 -12.78 -2.51 5.59
CA ASN A 64 -13.80 -1.94 4.70
C ASN A 64 -13.40 -0.52 4.25
N ILE A 65 -12.16 -0.34 3.80
CA ILE A 65 -11.58 0.95 3.38
C ILE A 65 -11.10 0.88 1.93
N TYR A 66 -11.07 2.02 1.24
CA TYR A 66 -10.29 2.16 0.02
C TYR A 66 -8.81 2.28 0.34
N ILE A 67 -7.94 1.71 -0.49
CA ILE A 67 -6.50 1.91 -0.37
C ILE A 67 -5.93 2.21 -1.74
N PHE A 68 -5.20 3.32 -1.85
CA PHE A 68 -4.47 3.69 -3.06
C PHE A 68 -3.00 3.87 -2.73
N SER A 69 -2.15 3.36 -3.60
CA SER A 69 -0.71 3.45 -3.51
C SER A 69 -0.16 4.10 -4.76
N THR A 70 0.72 5.06 -4.58
CA THR A 70 1.53 5.68 -5.63
C THR A 70 2.99 5.47 -5.29
N ASN A 71 3.84 5.33 -6.31
CA ASN A 71 5.28 5.22 -6.12
C ASN A 71 5.99 6.15 -7.09
N THR A 72 7.09 6.76 -6.64
CA THR A 72 8.01 7.50 -7.50
C THR A 72 8.49 6.62 -8.66
N VAL A 73 8.83 7.24 -9.79
CA VAL A 73 9.39 6.54 -10.96
C VAL A 73 10.65 7.25 -11.43
N GLY A 74 11.61 6.50 -11.96
CA GLY A 74 12.86 7.05 -12.51
C GLY A 74 14.01 7.11 -11.52
N SER A 75 15.08 7.79 -11.91
CA SER A 75 16.32 7.88 -11.12
C SER A 75 16.15 8.78 -9.90
N ALA A 76 16.67 8.34 -8.76
CA ALA A 76 16.76 9.10 -7.53
C ALA A 76 18.16 9.70 -7.29
N THR A 77 19.10 9.39 -8.18
CA THR A 77 20.53 9.74 -8.03
C THR A 77 21.06 10.43 -9.28
N GLU A 78 20.20 11.16 -9.99
CA GLU A 78 20.59 11.98 -11.13
C GLU A 78 21.73 12.94 -10.74
N GLY A 79 22.82 12.90 -11.50
CA GLY A 79 24.01 13.71 -11.22
C GLY A 79 24.99 13.13 -10.18
N ILE A 80 24.74 11.94 -9.61
CA ILE A 80 25.66 11.27 -8.68
C ILE A 80 26.39 10.13 -9.39
N GLU A 81 27.70 10.29 -9.59
CA GLU A 81 28.53 9.29 -10.26
C GLU A 81 28.64 7.99 -9.46
N GLY A 82 28.58 6.84 -10.14
CA GLY A 82 28.76 5.51 -9.54
C GLY A 82 27.58 5.00 -8.71
N VAL A 83 26.48 5.75 -8.60
CA VAL A 83 25.30 5.34 -7.81
C VAL A 83 24.09 5.09 -8.72
N VAL A 84 23.61 3.85 -8.74
CA VAL A 84 22.37 3.47 -9.42
C VAL A 84 21.27 3.29 -8.39
N SER A 85 20.36 4.26 -8.32
CA SER A 85 19.16 4.17 -7.49
C SER A 85 17.96 4.61 -8.30
N ASN A 86 17.08 3.68 -8.63
CA ASN A 86 15.88 3.96 -9.40
C ASN A 86 14.63 3.56 -8.63
N HIS A 87 13.51 4.13 -9.04
CA HIS A 87 12.18 3.71 -8.64
C HIS A 87 11.43 3.15 -9.84
N ALA A 88 10.75 2.01 -9.61
CA ALA A 88 10.02 1.31 -10.66
C ALA A 88 8.67 1.96 -11.02
N GLY A 89 8.25 3.00 -10.29
CA GLY A 89 6.87 3.49 -10.37
C GLY A 89 5.91 2.45 -9.80
N THR A 90 4.70 2.44 -10.36
CA THR A 90 3.50 1.70 -9.95
C THR A 90 2.51 2.55 -9.19
N VAL A 91 1.30 2.59 -9.75
CA VAL A 91 0.08 2.89 -9.02
C VAL A 91 -0.72 1.62 -8.79
N PHE A 92 -1.42 1.58 -7.66
CA PHE A 92 -2.26 0.46 -7.28
C PHE A 92 -3.44 0.97 -6.46
N GLY A 93 -4.62 0.39 -6.65
CA GLY A 93 -5.81 0.75 -5.87
C GLY A 93 -6.74 -0.41 -5.69
N VAL A 94 -7.30 -0.54 -4.49
CA VAL A 94 -8.27 -1.57 -4.12
C VAL A 94 -9.50 -0.96 -3.47
N ASP A 95 -10.65 -1.57 -3.75
CA ASP A 95 -11.92 -1.22 -3.12
C ASP A 95 -12.10 -1.92 -1.76
N PRO A 96 -13.10 -1.50 -0.94
CA PRO A 96 -13.39 -2.10 0.36
C PRO A 96 -13.73 -3.59 0.35
N ARG A 97 -13.95 -4.21 -0.81
CA ARG A 97 -14.17 -5.66 -0.93
C ARG A 97 -12.87 -6.41 -1.18
N GLY A 98 -11.77 -5.71 -1.41
CA GLY A 98 -10.47 -6.26 -1.79
C GLY A 98 -10.32 -6.45 -3.29
N GLU A 99 -11.19 -5.83 -4.11
CA GLU A 99 -11.09 -5.88 -5.57
C GLU A 99 -10.12 -4.82 -6.07
N ILE A 100 -9.27 -5.18 -7.05
CA ILE A 100 -8.33 -4.25 -7.66
C ILE A 100 -9.10 -3.36 -8.65
N ILE A 101 -9.06 -2.05 -8.41
CA ILE A 101 -9.74 -1.04 -9.22
C ILE A 101 -8.76 -0.09 -9.93
N LEU A 102 -7.48 -0.15 -9.58
CA LEU A 102 -6.41 0.57 -10.24
C LEU A 102 -5.13 -0.27 -10.21
N ARG A 103 -4.43 -0.33 -11.34
CA ARG A 103 -3.12 -0.96 -11.46
C ARG A 103 -2.41 -0.39 -12.69
N THR A 104 -1.16 0.03 -12.54
CA THR A 104 -0.33 0.40 -13.70
C THR A 104 -0.22 -0.76 -14.69
N LYS A 105 -0.01 -0.48 -15.97
CA LYS A 105 0.30 -1.53 -16.94
C LYS A 105 1.77 -1.91 -16.80
N ALA A 106 2.06 -3.21 -16.71
CA ALA A 106 3.45 -3.66 -16.80
C ALA A 106 3.96 -3.42 -18.22
N THR A 107 4.89 -2.48 -18.37
CA THR A 107 5.51 -2.05 -19.64
C THR A 107 6.98 -2.45 -19.70
N ASP A 108 7.58 -2.27 -20.87
CA ASP A 108 9.01 -2.45 -21.16
C ASP A 108 9.90 -1.34 -20.59
N LYS A 109 9.31 -0.27 -20.05
CA LYS A 109 10.02 0.86 -19.45
C LYS A 109 9.25 1.44 -18.27
N PHE A 110 9.96 2.11 -17.38
CA PHE A 110 9.36 2.91 -16.32
C PHE A 110 8.91 4.25 -16.88
N ILE A 111 7.66 4.62 -16.62
CA ILE A 111 7.06 5.87 -17.12
C ILE A 111 6.29 6.58 -16.02
N GLU A 112 6.22 7.89 -16.14
CA GLU A 112 5.27 8.70 -15.39
C GLU A 112 3.85 8.45 -15.90
N GLU A 113 2.89 8.41 -14.99
CA GLU A 113 1.49 8.16 -15.31
C GLU A 113 0.58 9.00 -14.44
N ILE A 114 -0.56 9.40 -15.01
CA ILE A 114 -1.66 10.03 -14.28
C ILE A 114 -2.86 9.11 -14.41
N HIS A 115 -3.48 8.80 -13.27
CA HIS A 115 -4.64 7.93 -13.20
C HIS A 115 -5.78 8.62 -12.47
N THR A 116 -6.98 8.47 -13.01
CA THR A 116 -8.22 8.95 -12.39
C THR A 116 -9.10 7.75 -12.06
N VAL A 117 -9.62 7.71 -10.84
CA VAL A 117 -10.49 6.61 -10.38
C VAL A 117 -11.73 7.22 -9.75
N GLU A 118 -12.90 6.75 -10.18
CA GLU A 118 -14.18 7.10 -9.57
C GLU A 118 -14.49 6.14 -8.41
N LEU A 119 -14.73 6.69 -7.22
CA LEU A 119 -15.06 5.90 -6.03
C LEU A 119 -16.57 5.82 -5.84
N LYS A 120 -17.05 4.64 -5.45
CA LYS A 120 -18.47 4.38 -5.24
C LYS A 120 -18.75 4.15 -3.77
N ALA A 121 -19.42 5.09 -3.12
CA ALA A 121 -19.80 4.98 -1.71
C ALA A 121 -20.51 3.65 -1.38
N SER A 122 -21.32 3.12 -2.30
CA SER A 122 -22.02 1.83 -2.16
C SER A 122 -21.12 0.60 -2.05
N LYS A 123 -19.83 0.73 -2.36
CA LYS A 123 -18.84 -0.34 -2.14
C LYS A 123 -18.45 -0.46 -0.67
N ARG A 124 -18.56 0.62 0.10
CA ARG A 124 -18.44 0.61 1.56
C ARG A 124 -19.68 -0.03 2.16
N ARG A 125 -19.47 -0.86 3.17
CA ARG A 125 -20.56 -1.41 3.98
C ARG A 125 -20.82 -0.49 5.18
N PHE A 126 -21.99 0.14 5.23
CA PHE A 126 -22.48 0.81 6.44
C PHE A 126 -22.65 -0.23 7.56
N ASN A 127 -22.31 0.15 8.79
CA ASN A 127 -22.30 -0.78 9.93
C ASN A 127 -21.49 -2.06 9.66
N HIS A 128 -20.46 -1.98 8.82
CA HIS A 128 -19.42 -2.99 8.79
C HIS A 128 -18.76 -2.98 10.15
N HIS A 129 -19.29 -3.77 11.08
CA HIS A 129 -18.59 -4.13 12.29
C HIS A 129 -17.17 -4.47 11.87
N PRO A 130 -16.14 -3.82 12.44
CA PRO A 130 -14.76 -4.20 12.14
C PRO A 130 -14.72 -5.71 12.22
N THR A 131 -14.21 -6.37 11.17
CA THR A 131 -14.24 -7.84 11.07
C THR A 131 -13.98 -8.40 12.47
N ARG A 132 -14.89 -9.29 12.93
CA ARG A 132 -14.99 -9.94 14.25
C ARG A 132 -13.68 -10.44 14.90
N ASN A 133 -12.52 -10.23 14.28
CA ASN A 133 -11.19 -10.63 14.70
C ASN A 133 -10.56 -9.77 15.80
N ARG A 134 -11.15 -8.63 16.20
CA ARG A 134 -10.81 -7.99 17.47
C ARG A 134 -12.07 -7.38 18.07
N ASP A 135 -12.64 -8.07 19.04
CA ASP A 135 -13.44 -7.42 20.07
C ASP A 135 -12.59 -6.26 20.60
N TYR A 136 -12.92 -5.03 20.19
CA TYR A 136 -12.17 -3.82 20.55
C TYR A 136 -11.96 -3.75 22.07
N MET A 137 -12.96 -4.21 22.83
CA MET A 137 -12.89 -4.29 24.29
C MET A 137 -11.80 -5.23 24.74
N ARG A 138 -11.63 -6.38 24.07
CA ARG A 138 -10.59 -7.36 24.38
C ARG A 138 -9.19 -6.89 23.98
N LEU A 139 -9.04 -6.24 22.81
CA LEU A 139 -7.75 -5.66 22.41
C LEU A 139 -7.36 -4.53 23.38
N LYS A 140 -8.30 -3.63 23.68
CA LYS A 140 -8.10 -2.55 24.65
C LYS A 140 -7.70 -3.10 26.01
N ALA A 141 -8.39 -4.12 26.51
CA ALA A 141 -8.05 -4.76 27.79
C ALA A 141 -6.64 -5.37 27.79
N LEU A 142 -6.19 -5.97 26.67
CA LEU A 142 -4.84 -6.51 26.55
C LEU A 142 -3.77 -5.40 26.50
N LEU A 143 -4.04 -4.31 25.79
CA LEU A 143 -3.14 -3.16 25.72
C LEU A 143 -3.06 -2.43 27.06
N ASP A 144 -4.19 -2.16 27.71
CA ASP A 144 -4.24 -1.56 29.05
C ASP A 144 -3.44 -2.39 30.07
N LYS A 145 -3.58 -3.72 30.01
CA LYS A 145 -2.78 -4.64 30.83
C LYS A 145 -1.28 -4.53 30.52
N ALA A 146 -0.90 -4.54 29.24
CA ALA A 146 0.50 -4.47 28.83
C ALA A 146 1.16 -3.14 29.24
N PHE A 147 0.45 -2.01 29.12
CA PHE A 147 0.96 -0.71 29.57
C PHE A 147 1.09 -0.64 31.10
N SER A 148 0.11 -1.17 31.84
CA SER A 148 0.18 -1.26 33.29
C SER A 148 1.34 -2.14 33.77
N GLU A 149 1.63 -3.26 33.09
CA GLU A 149 2.76 -4.15 33.44
C GLU A 149 4.12 -3.53 33.07
N ALA A 150 4.15 -2.65 32.07
CA ALA A 150 5.36 -1.95 31.63
C ALA A 150 5.61 -0.62 32.40
N GLY A 151 4.70 -0.21 33.29
CA GLY A 151 4.85 0.98 34.13
C GLY A 151 4.59 2.32 33.43
N TYR A 152 3.81 2.31 32.35
CA TYR A 152 3.34 3.51 31.65
C TYR A 152 1.96 3.96 32.13
#